data_AF-A0A9W7CT67-F1
#
_entry.id   AF-A0A9W7CT67-F1
#
_cell.length_a   1.000
_cell.length_b   1.000
_cell.length_c   1.000
_cell.angle_alpha   90.00
_cell.angle_beta   90.00
_cell.angle_gamma   90.00
#
_symmetry.space_group_name_H-M   'P 1'
#
loop_
_entity.id
_entity.type
_entity.pdbx_description
1 polymer ?
#
loop_
_entity_poly.entity_id
_entity_poly.type
_entity_poly.pdbx_seq_one_letter_code
_entity_poly.pdbx_strand_id
1 'polypeptide(L)'
;MLKIRLVDLHPIFNEIDLVANPQLKLELKVQTGYSDIAVLGAAAGSARTMSLTSTTLVAGSICPVLLGSAGYSSRTLSDGMYDVIGTTATAGALHSRLNLPFYDIANPTSIVSKPMKTIKYLDCYSQMFEDQAGIGAITTNKNFSIQVSSTHKNVKNVCLIPFANNKTDNYATAITTPQYASLFDSAPWTFQPGSSIRDFQVQVGNKNVFQDVHSYDWMTFLDEFSKLSAVNGDLSREISNGLIGLDKWQTAQRILVADCSRISEADVPQSIKISGTNIATQGTNLLVLVVYERSLELDHTTGEIYKAE
;
A
#
# COMPACT_ATOMS: atom_id res chain seq x y z
N MET A 1 -17.99 -5.04 18.33
CA MET A 1 -17.69 -5.95 17.20
C MET A 1 -17.20 -5.09 16.04
N LEU A 2 -15.94 -5.21 15.65
CA LEU A 2 -15.39 -4.46 14.51
C LEU A 2 -16.09 -4.95 13.23
N LYS A 3 -16.68 -4.04 12.45
CA LYS A 3 -17.30 -4.34 11.16
C LYS A 3 -16.40 -3.75 10.08
N ILE A 4 -15.94 -4.58 9.16
CA ILE A 4 -15.21 -4.14 7.97
C ILE A 4 -16.20 -4.16 6.82
N ARG A 5 -16.35 -3.03 6.11
CA ARG A 5 -17.24 -2.97 4.96
C ARG A 5 -16.54 -3.61 3.76
N LEU A 6 -17.29 -4.29 2.90
CA LEU A 6 -16.73 -4.91 1.69
C LEU A 6 -16.07 -3.87 0.77
N VAL A 7 -16.63 -2.66 0.70
CA VAL A 7 -16.03 -1.53 -0.05
C VAL A 7 -14.64 -1.13 0.43
N ASP A 8 -14.30 -1.40 1.69
CA ASP A 8 -12.98 -1.11 2.25
C ASP A 8 -11.97 -2.22 1.93
N LEU A 9 -12.43 -3.41 1.50
CA LEU A 9 -11.56 -4.54 1.16
C LEU A 9 -11.10 -4.48 -0.30
N HIS A 10 -11.98 -4.11 -1.22
CA HIS A 10 -11.66 -4.07 -2.64
C HIS A 10 -12.58 -3.10 -3.41
N PRO A 11 -12.04 -2.26 -4.33
CA PRO A 11 -12.82 -1.29 -5.09
C PRO A 11 -13.98 -1.88 -5.89
N ILE A 12 -13.88 -3.14 -6.32
CA ILE A 12 -14.94 -3.86 -7.04
C ILE A 12 -16.29 -3.81 -6.32
N PHE A 13 -16.30 -3.84 -4.99
CA PHE A 13 -17.54 -3.84 -4.20
C PHE A 13 -18.25 -2.48 -4.18
N ASN A 14 -17.59 -1.43 -4.63
CA ASN A 14 -18.23 -0.14 -4.87
C ASN A 14 -18.95 -0.09 -6.23
N GLU A 15 -18.49 -0.90 -7.19
CA GLU A 15 -18.98 -0.88 -8.57
C GLU A 15 -20.01 -1.99 -8.87
N ILE A 16 -19.97 -3.10 -8.12
CA ILE A 16 -20.96 -4.17 -8.20
C ILE A 16 -22.32 -3.65 -7.75
N ASP A 17 -23.31 -3.82 -8.62
CA ASP A 17 -24.70 -3.44 -8.37
C ASP A 17 -25.48 -4.56 -7.65
N LEU A 18 -26.78 -4.38 -7.46
CA LEU A 18 -27.68 -5.46 -7.07
C LEU A 18 -27.80 -6.49 -8.20
N VAL A 19 -27.46 -7.74 -7.89
CA VAL A 19 -27.40 -8.86 -8.83
C VAL A 19 -28.19 -10.03 -8.27
N ALA A 20 -28.94 -10.74 -9.13
CA ALA A 20 -29.62 -11.97 -8.75
C ALA A 20 -28.61 -13.13 -8.66
N ASN A 21 -28.62 -13.83 -7.51
CA ASN A 21 -27.83 -15.05 -7.27
C ASN A 21 -26.32 -14.96 -7.63
N PRO A 22 -25.57 -13.97 -7.12
CA PRO A 22 -24.16 -13.82 -7.48
C PRO A 22 -23.31 -14.96 -6.88
N GLN A 23 -22.60 -15.70 -7.72
CA GLN A 23 -21.66 -16.75 -7.29
C GLN A 23 -20.26 -16.17 -7.04
N LEU A 24 -20.13 -15.39 -5.96
CA LEU A 24 -18.85 -14.77 -5.59
C LEU A 24 -18.08 -15.64 -4.59
N LYS A 25 -16.79 -15.85 -4.86
CA LYS A 25 -15.84 -16.47 -3.92
C LYS A 25 -14.90 -15.40 -3.38
N LEU A 26 -14.97 -15.14 -2.07
CA LEU A 26 -14.00 -14.29 -1.37
C LEU A 26 -13.06 -15.17 -0.56
N GLU A 27 -11.76 -15.08 -0.85
CA GLU A 27 -10.72 -15.74 -0.05
C GLU A 27 -9.98 -14.68 0.77
N LEU A 28 -10.10 -14.76 2.10
CA LEU A 28 -9.41 -13.87 3.04
C LEU A 28 -8.31 -14.66 3.75
N LYS A 29 -7.06 -14.22 3.58
CA LYS A 29 -5.94 -14.74 4.36
C LYS A 29 -5.71 -13.85 5.57
N VAL A 30 -6.29 -14.24 6.69
CA VAL A 30 -6.09 -13.54 7.97
C VAL A 30 -4.90 -14.16 8.69
N GLN A 31 -3.86 -13.37 8.89
CA GLN A 31 -2.74 -13.77 9.73
C GLN A 31 -3.11 -13.54 11.20
N THR A 32 -2.86 -14.53 12.05
CA THR A 32 -3.14 -14.45 13.48
C THR A 32 -1.92 -14.93 14.26
N GLY A 33 -1.52 -14.15 15.25
CA GLY A 33 -0.41 -14.47 16.14
C GLY A 33 -0.49 -13.61 17.39
N TYR A 34 0.26 -14.02 18.42
CA TYR A 34 0.46 -13.24 19.63
C TYR A 34 1.95 -13.15 19.94
N SER A 35 2.35 -12.10 20.66
CA SER A 35 3.72 -11.96 21.15
C SER A 35 3.69 -11.53 22.61
N ASP A 36 4.50 -12.20 23.41
CA ASP A 36 4.66 -11.92 24.83
C ASP A 36 5.80 -10.93 25.02
N ILE A 37 5.54 -9.88 25.81
CA ILE A 37 6.49 -8.79 26.06
C ILE A 37 6.79 -8.76 27.55
N ALA A 38 8.04 -9.02 27.93
CA ALA A 38 8.50 -8.78 29.28
C ALA A 38 8.94 -7.32 29.45
N VAL A 39 8.55 -6.72 30.57
CA VAL A 39 9.08 -5.44 31.03
C VAL A 39 10.00 -5.71 32.22
N LEU A 40 11.29 -5.47 32.06
CA LEU A 40 12.31 -5.56 33.12
C LEU A 40 12.53 -4.16 33.73
N GLY A 41 12.70 -4.10 35.06
CA GLY A 41 13.02 -2.86 35.78
C GLY A 41 11.88 -2.20 36.56
N ALA A 42 11.00 -2.97 37.22
CA ALA A 42 9.93 -2.44 38.08
C ALA A 42 10.42 -1.76 39.37
N ALA A 43 11.72 -1.76 39.67
CA ALA A 43 12.30 -1.09 40.82
C ALA A 43 12.48 0.41 40.56
N ALA A 44 12.11 1.26 41.53
CA ALA A 44 12.29 2.70 41.46
C ALA A 44 13.76 3.04 41.15
N GLY A 45 14.01 3.71 40.02
CA GLY A 45 15.35 4.13 39.59
C GLY A 45 16.05 3.24 38.55
N SER A 46 15.46 2.11 38.12
CA SER A 46 15.99 1.31 37.00
C SER A 46 15.38 1.72 35.66
N ALA A 47 16.18 1.73 34.58
CA ALA A 47 15.66 1.92 33.23
C ALA A 47 14.68 0.78 32.91
N ARG A 48 13.44 1.13 32.54
CA ARG A 48 12.45 0.16 32.08
C ARG A 48 12.88 -0.34 30.70
N THR A 49 13.28 -1.59 30.61
CA THR A 49 13.62 -2.25 29.35
C THR A 49 12.48 -3.18 28.96
N MET A 50 12.07 -3.13 27.69
CA MET A 50 11.07 -4.04 27.12
C MET A 50 11.79 -5.07 26.27
N SER A 51 11.58 -6.35 26.51
CA SER A 51 12.15 -7.44 25.72
C SER A 51 11.05 -8.35 25.20
N LEU A 52 11.13 -8.74 23.93
CA LEU A 52 10.29 -9.80 23.36
C LEU A 52 10.62 -11.13 24.08
N THR A 53 9.62 -11.73 24.72
CA THR A 53 9.76 -13.02 25.42
C THR A 53 9.42 -14.19 24.50
N SER A 54 8.33 -14.08 23.75
CA SER A 54 7.89 -15.13 22.84
C SER A 54 7.06 -14.53 21.70
N THR A 55 7.04 -15.21 20.56
CA THR A 55 6.12 -14.92 19.45
C THR A 55 5.54 -16.24 18.97
N THR A 56 4.22 -16.34 18.92
CA THR A 56 3.51 -17.53 18.45
C THR A 56 2.57 -17.15 17.31
N LEU A 57 2.76 -17.81 16.17
CA LEU A 57 1.84 -17.74 15.03
C LEU A 57 0.80 -18.84 15.12
N VAL A 58 -0.47 -18.44 15.06
CA VAL A 58 -1.61 -19.36 15.03
C VAL A 58 -2.03 -19.62 13.57
N ALA A 59 -1.91 -18.62 12.69
CA ALA A 59 -2.09 -18.77 11.24
C ALA A 59 -1.35 -17.67 10.46
N GLY A 60 -0.85 -17.96 9.25
CA GLY A 60 -0.17 -16.99 8.40
C GLY A 60 1.34 -17.21 8.26
N SER A 61 2.01 -16.32 7.52
CA SER A 61 3.45 -16.43 7.19
C SER A 61 4.32 -15.39 7.89
N ILE A 62 3.71 -14.38 8.53
CA ILE A 62 4.41 -13.25 9.15
C ILE A 62 3.75 -12.96 10.50
N CYS A 63 4.54 -12.79 11.56
CA CYS A 63 4.07 -12.26 12.84
C CYS A 63 4.66 -10.87 13.03
N PRO A 64 3.87 -9.79 12.96
CA PRO A 64 4.41 -8.45 13.00
C PRO A 64 4.51 -8.01 14.46
N VAL A 65 5.52 -8.46 15.21
CA VAL A 65 5.88 -7.77 16.45
C VAL A 65 7.39 -7.70 16.56
N LEU A 66 7.91 -6.49 16.50
CA LEU A 66 9.30 -6.17 16.79
C LEU A 66 9.36 -5.24 17.98
N LEU A 67 10.20 -5.58 18.94
CA LEU A 67 10.39 -4.80 20.15
C LEU A 67 11.85 -4.39 20.23
N GLY A 68 12.11 -3.10 20.07
CA GLY A 68 13.40 -2.50 20.38
C GLY A 68 13.42 -2.09 21.85
N SER A 69 14.22 -2.76 22.67
CA SER A 69 14.47 -2.28 24.04
C SER A 69 15.32 -1.02 23.98
N ALA A 70 14.88 0.08 24.61
CA ALA A 70 15.68 1.30 24.77
C ALA A 70 16.78 1.11 25.84
N GLY A 71 17.63 0.09 25.68
CA GLY A 71 18.88 -0.02 26.40
C GLY A 71 19.94 0.79 25.66
N TYR A 72 20.17 2.03 26.11
CA TYR A 72 21.21 2.95 25.63
C TYR A 72 20.95 3.67 24.31
N SER A 73 19.94 4.53 24.24
CA SER A 73 20.08 5.91 23.70
C SER A 73 18.72 6.59 23.61
N SER A 74 18.68 7.84 24.09
CA SER A 74 17.52 8.71 24.03
C SER A 74 17.04 8.91 22.59
N ARG A 75 15.94 8.25 22.22
CA ARG A 75 15.01 8.76 21.21
C ARG A 75 13.61 8.66 21.81
N THR A 76 13.18 9.79 22.36
CA THR A 76 11.82 10.05 22.82
C THR A 76 10.82 9.79 21.70
N LEU A 77 10.19 8.60 21.71
CA LEU A 77 8.79 8.53 21.32
C LEU A 77 8.00 9.03 22.52
N SER A 78 7.28 10.12 22.31
CA SER A 78 6.49 10.82 23.31
C SER A 78 5.59 9.87 24.09
N ASP A 79 5.66 10.04 25.41
CA ASP A 79 4.67 9.71 26.43
C ASP A 79 3.24 9.68 25.85
N GLY A 80 2.75 8.49 25.52
CA GLY A 80 1.50 8.33 24.77
C GLY A 80 0.95 6.91 24.65
N MET A 81 1.69 5.88 25.06
CA MET A 81 1.14 4.53 25.20
C MET A 81 0.78 4.24 26.65
N TYR A 82 -0.15 5.04 27.18
CA TYR A 82 -0.87 4.66 28.40
C TYR A 82 -1.92 3.61 28.06
N ASP A 83 -1.75 2.44 28.66
CA ASP A 83 -2.83 1.66 29.29
C ASP A 83 -3.82 0.89 28.40
N VAL A 84 -3.34 0.05 27.48
CA VAL A 84 -4.08 -1.17 27.09
C VAL A 84 -3.10 -2.33 26.78
N ILE A 85 -2.18 -2.65 27.69
CA ILE A 85 -1.53 -3.97 27.71
C ILE A 85 -2.19 -4.77 28.83
N GLY A 86 -3.44 -5.14 28.59
CA GLY A 86 -4.13 -6.13 29.42
C GLY A 86 -3.57 -7.52 29.14
N THR A 87 -3.58 -8.39 30.15
CA THR A 87 -3.18 -9.80 30.03
C THR A 87 -3.96 -10.51 28.91
N THR A 88 -3.26 -10.92 27.87
CA THR A 88 -3.80 -11.54 26.65
C THR A 88 -4.21 -13.01 26.86
N ALA A 89 -4.88 -13.34 27.96
CA ALA A 89 -5.38 -14.70 28.20
C ALA A 89 -6.73 -14.98 27.50
N THR A 90 -7.31 -14.01 26.77
CA THR A 90 -8.62 -14.20 26.12
C THR A 90 -8.71 -13.56 24.74
N ALA A 91 -7.70 -13.76 23.88
CA ALA A 91 -7.93 -13.64 22.44
C ALA A 91 -8.73 -14.88 21.99
N GLY A 92 -10.03 -14.92 22.34
CA GLY A 92 -10.93 -15.97 21.92
C GLY A 92 -10.96 -16.08 20.39
N ALA A 93 -11.07 -17.30 19.88
CA ALA A 93 -11.16 -17.60 18.45
C ALA A 93 -12.04 -16.56 17.73
N LEU A 94 -11.41 -15.72 16.91
CA LEU A 94 -12.07 -14.65 16.17
C LEU A 94 -12.87 -15.29 15.03
N HIS A 95 -14.11 -15.68 15.33
CA HIS A 95 -15.06 -16.11 14.32
C HIS A 95 -15.54 -14.87 13.55
N SER A 96 -15.02 -14.65 12.34
CA SER A 96 -15.59 -13.66 11.42
C SER A 96 -16.89 -14.21 10.83
N ARG A 97 -17.91 -13.35 10.70
CA ARG A 97 -19.18 -13.68 10.05
C ARG A 97 -19.38 -12.74 8.87
N LEU A 98 -19.63 -13.30 7.69
CA LEU A 98 -20.00 -12.52 6.51
C LEU A 98 -21.50 -12.24 6.57
N ASN A 99 -21.85 -10.96 6.75
CA ASN A 99 -23.24 -10.52 6.74
C ASN A 99 -23.55 -9.86 5.40
N LEU A 100 -24.31 -10.55 4.55
CA LEU A 100 -24.79 -10.03 3.26
C LEU A 100 -26.30 -9.75 3.40
N PRO A 101 -26.74 -8.48 3.28
CA PRO A 101 -28.17 -8.17 3.30
C PRO A 101 -28.83 -8.67 2.00
N PHE A 102 -29.92 -9.41 2.14
CA PHE A 102 -30.79 -9.76 1.02
C PHE A 102 -31.84 -8.66 0.87
N TYR A 103 -31.92 -8.07 -0.32
CA TYR A 103 -32.92 -7.06 -0.65
C TYR A 103 -33.99 -7.66 -1.56
N ASP A 104 -35.26 -7.44 -1.21
CA ASP A 104 -36.38 -7.69 -2.10
C ASP A 104 -36.73 -6.39 -2.82
N ILE A 105 -36.73 -6.42 -4.15
CA ILE A 105 -36.89 -5.22 -4.98
C ILE A 105 -38.35 -5.11 -5.39
N ALA A 106 -39.05 -4.11 -4.87
CA ALA A 106 -40.48 -3.88 -5.15
C ALA A 106 -40.79 -3.57 -6.64
N ASN A 107 -39.83 -3.09 -7.43
CA ASN A 107 -40.00 -2.81 -8.87
C ASN A 107 -38.71 -3.07 -9.68
N PRO A 108 -38.51 -4.28 -10.23
CA PRO A 108 -37.27 -4.67 -10.91
C PRO A 108 -37.17 -4.20 -12.38
N THR A 109 -38.14 -3.44 -12.90
CA THR A 109 -38.27 -3.15 -14.34
C THR A 109 -37.05 -2.45 -14.96
N SER A 110 -36.36 -1.58 -14.20
CA SER A 110 -35.14 -0.89 -14.67
C SER A 110 -33.96 -1.86 -14.85
N ILE A 111 -33.81 -2.83 -13.96
CA ILE A 111 -32.74 -3.84 -13.99
C ILE A 111 -32.99 -4.84 -15.12
N VAL A 112 -34.23 -5.28 -15.29
CA VAL A 112 -34.63 -6.22 -16.36
C VAL A 112 -34.48 -5.59 -17.76
N SER A 113 -34.67 -4.27 -17.88
CA SER A 113 -34.57 -3.57 -19.18
C SER A 113 -33.14 -3.47 -19.74
N LYS A 114 -32.12 -3.54 -18.87
CA LYS A 114 -30.70 -3.50 -19.23
C LYS A 114 -29.94 -4.54 -18.40
N PRO A 115 -30.05 -5.82 -18.76
CA PRO A 115 -29.50 -6.91 -17.96
C PRO A 115 -27.96 -6.88 -17.93
N MET A 116 -27.32 -6.39 -18.99
CA MET A 116 -25.86 -6.31 -19.12
C MET A 116 -25.31 -4.99 -18.59
N LYS A 117 -24.40 -5.08 -17.61
CA LYS A 117 -23.62 -3.94 -17.13
C LYS A 117 -22.13 -4.24 -17.22
N THR A 118 -21.43 -3.37 -17.94
CA THR A 118 -19.97 -3.33 -17.93
C THR A 118 -19.52 -2.52 -16.72
N ILE A 119 -18.90 -3.20 -15.76
CA ILE A 119 -18.28 -2.61 -14.57
C ILE A 119 -16.80 -2.41 -14.86
N LYS A 120 -16.28 -1.22 -14.57
CA LYS A 120 -14.86 -0.90 -14.65
C LYS A 120 -14.36 -0.53 -13.27
N TYR A 121 -13.24 -1.10 -12.85
CA TYR A 121 -12.63 -0.80 -11.55
C TYR A 121 -11.12 -0.76 -11.67
N LEU A 122 -10.49 0.00 -10.79
CA LEU A 122 -9.04 0.03 -10.66
C LEU A 122 -8.62 -1.07 -9.69
N ASP A 123 -7.70 -1.93 -10.13
CA ASP A 123 -7.05 -2.95 -9.31
C ASP A 123 -5.57 -2.55 -9.12
N CYS A 124 -4.94 -3.08 -8.08
CA CYS A 124 -3.59 -2.75 -7.71
C CYS A 124 -2.73 -4.00 -7.53
N TYR A 125 -1.62 -4.05 -8.26
CA TYR A 125 -0.55 -5.00 -8.00
C TYR A 125 0.56 -4.32 -7.20
N SER A 126 1.05 -5.01 -6.18
CA SER A 126 2.13 -4.49 -5.33
C SER A 126 3.31 -5.45 -5.33
N GLN A 127 4.53 -4.90 -5.44
CA GLN A 127 5.77 -5.67 -5.32
C GLN A 127 6.82 -4.86 -4.58
N MET A 128 7.45 -5.50 -3.60
CA MET A 128 8.57 -4.94 -2.86
C MET A 128 9.89 -5.30 -3.53
N PHE A 129 10.79 -4.32 -3.65
CA PHE A 129 12.17 -4.49 -4.06
C PHE A 129 13.09 -4.06 -2.93
N GLU A 130 13.81 -5.02 -2.37
CA GLU A 130 14.77 -4.76 -1.30
C GLU A 130 16.17 -4.52 -1.86
N ASP A 131 16.94 -3.68 -1.17
CA ASP A 131 18.36 -3.41 -1.40
C ASP A 131 18.73 -2.79 -2.76
N GLN A 132 17.77 -2.63 -3.67
CA GLN A 132 18.01 -2.14 -5.03
C GLN A 132 18.48 -0.68 -5.05
N ALA A 133 17.96 0.15 -4.15
CA ALA A 133 18.31 1.57 -4.04
C ALA A 133 19.27 1.85 -2.87
N GLY A 134 20.16 0.90 -2.57
CA GLY A 134 21.19 1.00 -1.53
C GLY A 134 20.77 0.34 -0.21
N ILE A 135 21.77 0.07 0.64
CA ILE A 135 21.62 -0.63 1.93
C ILE A 135 22.21 0.24 3.04
N GLY A 136 21.48 0.44 4.14
CA GLY A 136 21.94 1.22 5.30
C GLY A 136 22.34 2.65 4.98
N ALA A 137 23.32 3.21 5.69
CA ALA A 137 23.87 4.53 5.33
C ALA A 137 24.65 4.45 4.02
N ILE A 138 24.35 5.36 3.08
CA ILE A 138 25.05 5.46 1.80
C ILE A 138 25.84 6.77 1.71
N THR A 139 27.12 6.65 1.32
CA THR A 139 28.05 7.78 1.12
C THR A 139 28.19 8.18 -0.35
N THR A 140 27.57 7.43 -1.25
CA THR A 140 27.59 7.67 -2.70
C THR A 140 26.22 7.34 -3.26
N ASN A 141 25.76 8.16 -4.21
CA ASN A 141 24.51 7.97 -4.95
C ASN A 141 24.38 6.53 -5.47
N LYS A 142 23.19 5.94 -5.35
CA LYS A 142 22.90 4.58 -5.79
C LYS A 142 21.86 4.58 -6.90
N ASN A 143 22.30 4.18 -8.09
CA ASN A 143 21.42 3.97 -9.24
C ASN A 143 20.68 2.64 -9.09
N PHE A 144 19.40 2.62 -9.45
CA PHE A 144 18.58 1.41 -9.49
C PHE A 144 17.83 1.31 -10.83
N SER A 145 17.64 0.08 -11.29
CA SER A 145 16.81 -0.25 -12.44
C SER A 145 16.10 -1.55 -12.13
N ILE A 146 14.81 -1.45 -11.86
CA ILE A 146 13.97 -2.56 -11.39
C ILE A 146 12.91 -2.87 -12.45
N GLN A 147 12.65 -4.15 -12.65
CA GLN A 147 11.59 -4.63 -13.52
C GLN A 147 10.53 -5.33 -12.69
N VAL A 148 9.28 -4.91 -12.84
CA VAL A 148 8.13 -5.57 -12.20
C VAL A 148 8.00 -6.97 -12.78
N SER A 149 7.82 -7.97 -11.90
CA SER A 149 7.83 -9.38 -12.31
C SER A 149 6.62 -9.77 -13.15
N SER A 150 5.49 -9.10 -12.95
CA SER A 150 4.26 -9.32 -13.71
C SER A 150 4.09 -8.30 -14.84
N THR A 151 3.46 -8.74 -15.91
CA THR A 151 2.96 -7.87 -16.98
C THR A 151 1.48 -7.60 -16.73
N HIS A 152 1.06 -6.36 -16.96
CA HIS A 152 -0.34 -5.95 -16.81
C HIS A 152 -0.80 -5.25 -18.07
N LYS A 153 -2.09 -5.39 -18.37
CA LYS A 153 -2.78 -4.65 -19.42
C LYS A 153 -3.34 -3.35 -18.85
N ASN A 154 -3.59 -2.36 -19.71
CA ASN A 154 -4.35 -1.16 -19.35
C ASN A 154 -3.86 -0.48 -18.05
N VAL A 155 -2.54 -0.33 -17.92
CA VAL A 155 -1.89 0.26 -16.74
C VAL A 155 -2.18 1.75 -16.70
N LYS A 156 -2.91 2.22 -15.68
CA LYS A 156 -3.23 3.64 -15.54
C LYS A 156 -2.10 4.39 -14.87
N ASN A 157 -1.60 3.90 -13.73
CA ASN A 157 -0.62 4.61 -12.94
C ASN A 157 0.40 3.66 -12.33
N VAL A 158 1.63 4.14 -12.20
CA VAL A 158 2.69 3.47 -11.46
C VAL A 158 3.16 4.39 -10.35
N CYS A 159 3.08 3.91 -9.12
CA CYS A 159 3.55 4.64 -7.94
C CYS A 159 4.75 3.93 -7.33
N LEU A 160 5.83 4.67 -7.09
CA LEU A 160 7.01 4.23 -6.37
C LEU A 160 7.01 4.84 -4.97
N ILE A 161 7.03 3.98 -3.97
CA ILE A 161 6.98 4.35 -2.55
C ILE A 161 8.31 3.94 -1.89
N PRO A 162 9.11 4.91 -1.40
CA PRO A 162 10.39 4.64 -0.77
C PRO A 162 10.25 4.34 0.73
N PHE A 163 10.67 3.17 1.18
CA PHE A 163 10.81 2.83 2.60
C PHE A 163 12.27 2.79 3.00
N ALA A 164 12.57 3.12 4.25
CA ALA A 164 13.94 3.08 4.75
C ALA A 164 14.45 1.63 4.75
N ASN A 165 15.64 1.41 4.20
CA ASN A 165 16.34 0.14 4.38
C ASN A 165 16.93 0.08 5.80
N ASN A 166 16.69 -1.01 6.50
CA ASN A 166 17.09 -1.19 7.88
C ASN A 166 18.08 -2.36 8.09
N LYS A 167 18.68 -2.87 7.00
CA LYS A 167 19.67 -3.95 7.08
C LYS A 167 21.02 -3.53 7.66
N THR A 168 21.19 -2.24 7.98
CA THR A 168 22.37 -1.74 8.69
C THR A 168 21.96 -0.59 9.61
N ASP A 169 22.40 -0.69 10.87
CA ASP A 169 22.54 0.39 11.86
C ASP A 169 21.30 1.11 12.43
N ASN A 170 20.07 0.85 11.96
CA ASN A 170 18.89 1.49 12.56
C ASN A 170 18.34 0.76 13.80
N TYR A 171 18.50 -0.57 13.88
CA TYR A 171 18.04 -1.38 15.02
C TYR A 171 18.98 -2.55 15.25
N ALA A 172 19.50 -2.71 16.46
CA ALA A 172 20.50 -3.73 16.81
C ALA A 172 20.02 -5.19 16.61
N THR A 173 18.70 -5.43 16.65
CA THR A 173 18.08 -6.77 16.53
C THR A 173 17.09 -6.92 15.38
N ALA A 174 16.71 -5.84 14.68
CA ALA A 174 15.65 -5.84 13.65
C ALA A 174 16.20 -5.67 12.22
N ILE A 175 17.38 -6.23 11.96
CA ILE A 175 18.15 -6.08 10.71
C ILE A 175 17.43 -6.68 9.49
N THR A 176 16.47 -7.57 9.68
CA THR A 176 15.83 -8.34 8.58
C THR A 176 14.34 -8.02 8.36
N THR A 177 13.75 -7.11 9.12
CA THR A 177 12.30 -6.90 9.03
C THR A 177 11.95 -5.57 8.39
N PRO A 178 11.22 -5.52 7.29
CA PRO A 178 10.94 -4.26 6.60
C PRO A 178 10.17 -3.24 7.47
N GLN A 179 10.40 -1.96 7.20
CA GLN A 179 9.83 -0.83 7.95
C GLN A 179 8.29 -0.90 8.11
N TYR A 180 7.56 -1.25 7.04
CA TYR A 180 6.09 -1.33 7.02
C TYR A 180 5.50 -2.50 7.82
N ALA A 181 6.34 -3.45 8.28
CA ALA A 181 5.90 -4.56 9.12
C ALA A 181 6.00 -4.25 10.62
N SER A 182 6.49 -3.07 10.99
CA SER A 182 6.61 -2.64 12.38
C SER A 182 5.31 -2.02 12.90
N LEU A 183 4.86 -2.48 14.07
CA LEU A 183 3.72 -1.87 14.80
C LEU A 183 4.06 -0.54 15.47
N PHE A 184 5.35 -0.21 15.57
CA PHE A 184 5.87 1.01 16.20
C PHE A 184 6.31 2.06 15.16
N ASP A 185 6.18 1.74 13.88
CA ASP A 185 6.42 2.67 12.78
C ASP A 185 5.09 3.23 12.27
N SER A 186 5.08 4.49 11.87
CA SER A 186 3.92 5.12 11.23
C SER A 186 3.77 4.72 9.75
N ALA A 187 4.72 3.96 9.18
CA ALA A 187 4.56 3.25 7.93
C ALA A 187 3.35 2.28 8.00
N PRO A 188 2.54 2.14 6.94
CA PRO A 188 2.76 2.64 5.58
C PRO A 188 2.27 4.08 5.34
N TRP A 189 1.78 4.80 6.35
CA TRP A 189 1.32 6.19 6.15
C TRP A 189 2.48 7.17 6.01
N THR A 190 3.61 6.88 6.65
CA THR A 190 4.88 7.58 6.47
C THR A 190 5.88 6.74 5.66
N PHE A 191 6.64 7.41 4.81
CA PHE A 191 7.71 6.84 3.99
C PHE A 191 9.08 7.27 4.52
N GLN A 192 10.16 6.88 3.84
CA GLN A 192 11.51 7.28 4.24
C GLN A 192 11.63 8.82 4.30
N PRO A 193 11.88 9.39 5.50
CA PRO A 193 12.02 10.84 5.65
C PRO A 193 13.24 11.34 4.89
N GLY A 194 13.08 12.43 4.13
CA GLY A 194 14.16 12.98 3.33
C GLY A 194 14.62 12.05 2.20
N SER A 195 13.80 11.07 1.80
CA SER A 195 14.02 10.33 0.56
C SER A 195 14.21 11.31 -0.59
N SER A 196 15.14 11.00 -1.50
CA SER A 196 15.39 11.84 -2.65
C SER A 196 15.85 10.95 -3.80
N ILE A 197 14.95 10.80 -4.76
CA ILE A 197 15.15 10.00 -5.97
C ILE A 197 15.21 10.99 -7.14
N ARG A 198 16.35 11.02 -7.83
CA ARG A 198 16.56 11.78 -9.06
C ARG A 198 16.43 10.87 -10.27
N ASP A 199 16.24 11.49 -11.43
CA ASP A 199 16.19 10.80 -12.72
C ASP A 199 15.14 9.69 -12.75
N PHE A 200 14.01 9.94 -12.09
CA PHE A 200 12.91 8.98 -12.01
C PHE A 200 12.33 8.78 -13.41
N GLN A 201 12.37 7.53 -13.87
CA GLN A 201 11.85 7.14 -15.17
C GLN A 201 11.04 5.86 -15.03
N VAL A 202 9.90 5.83 -15.73
CA VAL A 202 9.04 4.66 -15.85
C VAL A 202 8.93 4.31 -17.33
N GLN A 203 9.08 3.04 -17.66
CA GLN A 203 8.87 2.51 -19.00
C GLN A 203 7.78 1.47 -18.98
N VAL A 204 6.83 1.59 -19.90
CA VAL A 204 5.77 0.60 -20.12
C VAL A 204 5.88 0.11 -21.56
N GLY A 205 6.08 -1.19 -21.76
CA GLY A 205 6.19 -1.78 -23.10
C GLY A 205 7.33 -1.18 -23.95
N ASN A 206 8.48 -0.88 -23.32
CA ASN A 206 9.65 -0.19 -23.91
C ASN A 206 9.41 1.27 -24.36
N LYS A 207 8.28 1.87 -24.01
CA LYS A 207 8.02 3.30 -24.20
C LYS A 207 8.25 4.02 -22.88
N ASN A 208 9.00 5.12 -22.89
CA ASN A 208 9.18 5.96 -21.69
C ASN A 208 7.90 6.75 -21.42
N VAL A 209 7.47 6.81 -20.15
CA VAL A 209 6.36 7.67 -19.71
C VAL A 209 6.79 9.12 -19.77
N PHE A 210 7.99 9.43 -19.24
CA PHE A 210 8.56 10.76 -19.32
C PHE A 210 9.47 10.86 -20.54
N GLN A 211 9.21 11.84 -21.42
CA GLN A 211 10.02 12.04 -22.62
C GLN A 211 11.45 12.47 -22.28
N ASP A 212 11.59 13.38 -21.30
CA ASP A 212 12.88 13.86 -20.81
C ASP A 212 13.11 13.39 -19.37
N VAL A 213 14.36 13.04 -19.07
CA VAL A 213 14.78 12.70 -17.70
C VAL A 213 14.84 13.98 -16.88
N HIS A 214 13.98 14.09 -15.87
CA HIS A 214 13.95 15.23 -14.97
C HIS A 214 14.00 14.78 -13.51
N SER A 215 14.50 15.68 -12.65
CA SER A 215 14.45 15.46 -11.20
C SER A 215 13.01 15.60 -10.75
N TYR A 216 12.48 14.55 -10.11
CA TYR A 216 11.08 14.52 -9.68
C TYR A 216 10.90 15.43 -8.46
N ASP A 217 10.32 16.60 -8.70
CA ASP A 217 10.01 17.60 -7.69
C ASP A 217 8.49 17.67 -7.42
N TRP A 218 8.10 18.49 -6.46
CA TRP A 218 6.72 18.73 -6.09
C TRP A 218 5.85 19.18 -7.27
N MET A 219 6.37 19.99 -8.19
CA MET A 219 5.60 20.42 -9.37
C MET A 219 5.27 19.24 -10.28
N THR A 220 6.26 18.37 -10.55
CA THR A 220 6.05 17.12 -11.28
C THR A 220 5.08 16.20 -10.54
N PHE A 221 5.21 16.10 -9.21
CA PHE A 221 4.27 15.34 -8.41
C PHE A 221 2.84 15.87 -8.57
N LEU A 222 2.64 17.18 -8.48
CA LEU A 222 1.32 17.78 -8.67
C LEU A 222 0.77 17.48 -10.05
N ASP A 223 1.56 17.69 -11.11
CA ASP A 223 1.11 17.43 -12.48
C ASP A 223 0.68 15.97 -12.69
N GLU A 224 1.33 15.00 -12.03
CA GLU A 224 0.99 13.58 -12.17
C GLU A 224 -0.12 13.14 -11.20
N PHE A 225 -0.09 13.64 -9.96
CA PHE A 225 -1.00 13.24 -8.89
C PHE A 225 -2.35 13.96 -8.93
N SER A 226 -2.38 15.25 -9.27
CA SER A 226 -3.62 16.05 -9.29
C SER A 226 -4.61 15.53 -10.33
N LYS A 227 -4.12 14.95 -11.42
CA LYS A 227 -4.93 14.33 -12.47
C LYS A 227 -5.62 13.05 -12.01
N LEU A 228 -5.13 12.41 -10.94
CA LEU A 228 -5.70 11.17 -10.43
C LEU A 228 -7.11 11.42 -9.87
N SER A 229 -8.10 10.82 -10.52
CA SER A 229 -9.51 10.93 -10.14
C SER A 229 -10.05 12.37 -10.09
N ALA A 230 -9.39 13.34 -10.73
CA ALA A 230 -9.90 14.70 -10.85
C ALA A 230 -11.19 14.74 -11.66
N VAL A 231 -12.21 15.42 -11.13
CA VAL A 231 -13.53 15.56 -11.75
C VAL A 231 -13.44 16.25 -13.13
N ASN A 232 -12.44 17.10 -13.31
CA ASN A 232 -12.18 17.87 -14.51
C ASN A 232 -10.76 17.65 -15.08
N GLY A 233 -10.07 16.58 -14.69
CA GLY A 233 -8.66 16.38 -15.08
C GLY A 233 -7.72 17.50 -14.63
N ASP A 234 -8.06 18.19 -13.53
CA ASP A 234 -7.33 19.33 -12.95
C ASP A 234 -7.26 20.58 -13.86
N LEU A 235 -8.23 20.75 -14.77
CA LEU A 235 -8.36 21.92 -15.64
C LEU A 235 -8.83 23.21 -14.92
N SER A 236 -9.35 23.07 -13.69
CA SER A 236 -9.71 24.17 -12.80
C SER A 236 -9.21 23.88 -11.39
N ARG A 237 -8.44 24.83 -10.84
CA ARG A 237 -7.83 24.75 -9.50
C ARG A 237 -8.84 24.80 -8.35
N GLU A 238 -10.06 25.27 -8.61
CA GLU A 238 -11.12 25.43 -7.59
C GLU A 238 -11.68 24.08 -7.11
N ILE A 239 -11.53 23.03 -7.93
CA ILE A 239 -11.98 21.66 -7.64
C ILE A 239 -10.82 20.67 -7.73
N SER A 240 -9.67 21.05 -7.16
CA SER A 240 -8.47 20.22 -7.13
C SER A 240 -8.58 19.12 -6.06
N ASN A 241 -8.11 17.93 -6.42
CA ASN A 241 -8.03 16.78 -5.54
C ASN A 241 -6.62 16.70 -4.94
N GLY A 242 -6.49 16.69 -3.62
CA GLY A 242 -5.20 16.46 -2.97
C GLY A 242 -5.17 16.84 -1.49
N LEU A 243 -5.14 15.83 -0.61
CA LEU A 243 -4.94 16.00 0.85
C LEU A 243 -3.45 16.12 1.25
N ILE A 244 -2.56 15.87 0.30
CA ILE A 244 -1.10 15.91 0.47
C ILE A 244 -0.64 17.30 0.03
N GLY A 245 -0.08 18.08 0.95
CA GLY A 245 0.58 19.34 0.64
C GLY A 245 2.09 19.16 0.47
N LEU A 246 2.77 20.20 -0.03
CA LEU A 246 4.23 20.22 -0.24
C LEU A 246 5.00 19.71 0.99
N ASP A 247 4.73 20.29 2.16
CA ASP A 247 5.46 19.96 3.39
C ASP A 247 5.29 18.48 3.76
N LYS A 248 4.07 17.96 3.64
CA LYS A 248 3.77 16.55 3.89
C LYS A 248 4.49 15.65 2.89
N TRP A 249 4.47 16.01 1.61
CA TRP A 249 5.12 15.24 0.56
C TRP A 249 6.64 15.22 0.72
N GLN A 250 7.27 16.36 1.03
CA GLN A 250 8.72 16.43 1.20
C GLN A 250 9.22 15.67 2.44
N THR A 251 8.45 15.67 3.53
CA THR A 251 8.93 15.18 4.84
C THR A 251 8.45 13.77 5.18
N ALA A 252 7.21 13.41 4.85
CA ALA A 252 6.58 12.19 5.34
C ALA A 252 5.98 11.31 4.23
N GLN A 253 5.53 11.90 3.12
CA GLN A 253 4.72 11.24 2.09
C GLN A 253 5.32 11.38 0.68
N ARG A 254 6.63 11.15 0.56
CA ARG A 254 7.34 11.24 -0.73
C ARG A 254 7.03 10.07 -1.66
N ILE A 255 5.85 10.09 -2.27
CA ILE A 255 5.45 9.16 -3.34
C ILE A 255 5.88 9.75 -4.68
N LEU A 256 6.43 8.92 -5.55
CA LEU A 256 6.70 9.27 -6.94
C LEU A 256 5.63 8.57 -7.79
N VAL A 257 4.92 9.34 -8.61
CA VAL A 257 3.79 8.86 -9.42
C VAL A 257 4.06 9.13 -10.90
N ALA A 258 3.72 8.16 -11.74
CA ALA A 258 3.74 8.31 -13.18
C ALA A 258 2.40 7.87 -13.78
N ASP A 259 1.73 8.80 -14.47
CA ASP A 259 0.55 8.55 -15.29
C ASP A 259 0.95 7.78 -16.55
N CYS A 260 0.69 6.47 -16.52
CA CYS A 260 1.00 5.56 -17.62
C CYS A 260 -0.14 5.45 -18.64
N SER A 261 -1.32 6.04 -18.35
CA SER A 261 -2.52 5.91 -19.19
C SER A 261 -2.33 6.45 -20.61
N ARG A 262 -1.36 7.35 -20.79
CA ARG A 262 -0.99 7.98 -22.07
C ARG A 262 -0.28 7.03 -23.03
N ILE A 263 0.39 6.01 -22.50
CA ILE A 263 1.24 5.10 -23.28
C ILE A 263 0.79 3.64 -23.20
N SER A 264 0.01 3.29 -22.18
CA SER A 264 -0.46 1.93 -21.95
C SER A 264 -1.45 1.49 -23.02
N GLU A 265 -1.36 0.24 -23.43
CA GLU A 265 -2.32 -0.36 -24.36
C GLU A 265 -3.35 -1.20 -23.59
N ALA A 266 -4.63 -1.07 -23.96
CA ALA A 266 -5.72 -1.68 -23.20
C ALA A 266 -5.72 -3.22 -23.29
N ASP A 267 -5.39 -3.77 -24.44
CA ASP A 267 -5.57 -5.21 -24.71
C ASP A 267 -4.27 -6.04 -24.58
N VAL A 268 -3.12 -5.36 -24.50
CA VAL A 268 -1.80 -5.99 -24.58
C VAL A 268 -1.10 -5.95 -23.22
N PRO A 269 -0.65 -7.09 -22.66
CA PRO A 269 0.14 -7.09 -21.45
C PRO A 269 1.49 -6.44 -21.71
N GLN A 270 1.85 -5.43 -20.92
CA GLN A 270 3.09 -4.69 -21.09
C GLN A 270 3.99 -4.89 -19.86
N SER A 271 5.31 -4.95 -20.11
CA SER A 271 6.31 -4.97 -19.06
C SER A 271 6.53 -3.57 -18.51
N ILE A 272 6.77 -3.49 -17.20
CA ILE A 272 6.98 -2.22 -16.50
C ILE A 272 8.38 -2.23 -15.93
N LYS A 273 9.16 -1.20 -16.28
CA LYS A 273 10.50 -0.95 -15.73
C LYS A 273 10.53 0.42 -15.08
N ILE A 274 11.22 0.50 -13.95
CA ILE A 274 11.36 1.73 -13.17
C ILE A 274 12.83 1.91 -12.89
N SER A 275 13.34 3.11 -13.10
CA SER A 275 14.73 3.44 -12.84
C SER A 275 14.86 4.80 -12.19
N GLY A 276 15.96 5.00 -11.49
CA GLY A 276 16.31 6.28 -10.89
C GLY A 276 17.58 6.18 -10.07
N THR A 277 17.91 7.28 -9.42
CA THR A 277 19.10 7.43 -8.58
C THR A 277 18.71 7.88 -7.19
N ASN A 278 18.93 7.02 -6.20
CA ASN A 278 18.81 7.43 -4.80
C ASN A 278 20.01 8.28 -4.39
N ILE A 279 19.75 9.50 -3.93
CA ILE A 279 20.74 10.44 -3.43
C ILE A 279 20.57 10.77 -1.95
N ALA A 280 19.61 10.13 -1.27
CA ALA A 280 19.50 10.23 0.17
C ALA A 280 20.76 9.64 0.84
N THR A 281 20.99 9.99 2.10
CA THR A 281 22.11 9.43 2.88
C THR A 281 21.81 8.02 3.43
N GLN A 282 20.62 7.48 3.13
CA GLN A 282 20.15 6.18 3.56
C GLN A 282 19.58 5.41 2.36
N GLY A 283 19.92 4.13 2.30
CA GLY A 283 19.42 3.15 1.35
C GLY A 283 17.92 2.93 1.49
N THR A 284 17.28 2.56 0.38
CA THR A 284 15.83 2.56 0.26
C THR A 284 15.34 1.21 -0.25
N ASN A 285 14.32 0.66 0.41
CA ASN A 285 13.49 -0.41 -0.12
C ASN A 285 12.34 0.23 -0.91
N LEU A 286 12.04 -0.30 -2.08
CA LEU A 286 11.09 0.31 -3.01
C LEU A 286 9.84 -0.55 -3.12
N LEU A 287 8.70 -0.02 -2.65
CA LEU A 287 7.40 -0.59 -2.95
C LEU A 287 6.89 0.00 -4.25
N VAL A 288 6.65 -0.87 -5.23
CA VAL A 288 6.03 -0.49 -6.50
C VAL A 288 4.56 -0.88 -6.45
N LEU A 289 3.70 0.09 -6.68
CA LEU A 289 2.27 -0.11 -6.90
C LEU A 289 1.96 0.14 -8.37
N VAL A 290 1.41 -0.87 -9.03
CA VAL A 290 0.92 -0.78 -10.40
C VAL A 290 -0.60 -0.76 -10.32
N VAL A 291 -1.21 0.36 -10.69
CA VAL A 291 -2.66 0.51 -10.76
C VAL A 291 -3.08 0.31 -12.21
N TYR A 292 -3.94 -0.67 -12.44
CA TYR A 292 -4.45 -1.00 -13.76
C TYR A 292 -5.97 -1.10 -13.71
N GLU A 293 -6.61 -0.82 -14.84
CA GLU A 293 -8.06 -0.88 -14.95
C GLU A 293 -8.48 -2.25 -15.47
N ARG A 294 -9.39 -2.87 -14.75
CA ARG A 294 -10.09 -4.09 -15.17
C ARG A 294 -11.53 -3.78 -15.54
N SER A 295 -12.06 -4.60 -16.43
CA SER A 295 -13.47 -4.54 -16.79
C SER A 295 -14.11 -5.91 -16.68
N LEU A 296 -15.33 -5.94 -16.16
CA LEU A 296 -16.16 -7.14 -16.13
C LEU A 296 -17.54 -6.82 -16.69
N GLU A 297 -18.09 -7.74 -17.46
CA GLU A 297 -19.46 -7.68 -17.95
C GLU A 297 -20.29 -8.68 -17.17
N LEU A 298 -21.24 -8.16 -16.40
CA LEU A 298 -22.07 -8.95 -15.50
C LEU A 298 -23.55 -8.85 -15.90
N ASP A 299 -24.23 -9.98 -15.82
CA ASP A 299 -25.68 -10.07 -15.92
C ASP A 299 -26.34 -9.85 -14.57
N HIS A 300 -27.18 -8.82 -14.49
CA HIS A 300 -27.94 -8.55 -13.28
C HIS A 300 -29.02 -9.61 -13.01
N THR A 301 -29.51 -10.29 -14.06
CA THR A 301 -30.66 -11.22 -13.97
C THR A 301 -30.23 -12.64 -13.61
N THR A 302 -29.08 -13.08 -14.12
CA THR A 302 -28.56 -14.43 -13.90
C THR A 302 -27.41 -14.46 -12.89
N GLY A 303 -26.72 -13.34 -12.69
CA GLY A 303 -25.53 -13.24 -11.86
C GLY A 303 -24.28 -13.81 -12.51
N GLU A 304 -24.33 -14.16 -13.80
CA GLU A 304 -23.22 -14.69 -14.56
C GLU A 304 -22.28 -13.57 -15.05
N ILE A 305 -20.99 -13.91 -15.14
CA ILE A 305 -19.95 -13.03 -15.71
C ILE A 305 -19.69 -13.50 -17.13
N TYR A 306 -19.96 -12.66 -18.12
CA TYR A 306 -19.78 -12.98 -19.55
C TYR A 306 -18.38 -12.65 -20.05
N LYS A 307 -17.76 -11.61 -19.51
CA LYS A 307 -16.43 -11.16 -19.88
C LYS A 307 -15.71 -10.63 -18.64
N ALA A 308 -14.45 -11.00 -18.49
CA ALA A 308 -13.56 -10.44 -17.48
C ALA A 308 -12.19 -10.19 -18.12
N GLU A 309 -11.77 -8.94 -18.15
CA GLU A 309 -10.50 -8.46 -18.73
C GLU A 309 -9.67 -7.68 -17.71
#